data_AF-A0A261QBI7-F1
#
_entry.id   AF-A0A261QBI7-F1
#
_cell.length_a   1.000
_cell.length_b   1.000
_cell.length_c   1.000
_cell.angle_alpha   90.00
_cell.angle_beta   90.00
_cell.angle_gamma   90.00
#
_symmetry.space_group_name_H-M   'P 1'
#
loop_
_entity.id
_entity.type
_entity.pdbx_description
1 polymer ?
#
loop_
_entity_poly.entity_id
_entity_poly.type
_entity_poly.pdbx_seq_one_letter_code
_entity_poly.pdbx_strand_id
1 'polypeptide(L)'
;MRAMKRLLRISLPLIICILILNLVSCKKKYNQASERTDEALNQELSDQEVHDQILQYARQNGIKTDAFDSPESSTFSLLAEIGFGHKPKYIKHVEQVQPIDSAAVRTAGWSIVQGVAVEDALKSLEPGYPAYQQLKKEYTRLMTEQSKSDSAQLVAESMNAYRWIHRQAKDASRLVLVNIRGAYLVGMDANGKEALQMRVVAGKKDKATPPMDTYATQVITHPYWNVPRSIAVKEMLPKIQNNVAFLDNNNIEVIDKKGNTVDPESVDWQSLSVDRFPYRLRQDTGADNSLGLLKVELKNPLAIYLHDTNARYLFAKEQRWRSHGCVRVQRPTDLANFMAGKQLLESDSLDETGAEALPPTYYALSPKVPVFLLYLGADINDKGQLVYYNDVYGWDKSEAISAR
;
A
#
# COMPACT_ATOMS: atom_id res chain seq x y z
N MET A 1 -2.95 84.98 -15.67
CA MET A 1 -3.75 83.94 -14.99
C MET A 1 -4.43 83.09 -16.07
N ARG A 2 -3.75 82.13 -16.70
CA ARG A 2 -3.48 80.76 -16.20
C ARG A 2 -4.77 80.16 -15.61
N ALA A 3 -5.48 79.39 -16.42
CA ALA A 3 -5.29 77.95 -16.58
C ALA A 3 -5.75 77.19 -15.34
N MET A 4 -7.03 76.79 -15.33
CA MET A 4 -7.56 75.63 -14.61
C MET A 4 -9.06 75.55 -14.86
N LYS A 5 -9.50 74.54 -15.63
CA LYS A 5 -10.81 73.84 -15.60
C LYS A 5 -11.08 73.15 -16.95
N ARG A 6 -10.19 72.22 -17.34
CA ARG A 6 -10.53 71.16 -18.31
C ARG A 6 -9.78 69.90 -17.92
N LEU A 7 -10.26 69.24 -16.87
CA LEU A 7 -9.88 67.87 -16.52
C LEU A 7 -11.16 67.11 -16.18
N LEU A 8 -11.29 65.97 -16.83
CA LEU A 8 -12.27 64.88 -16.63
C LEU A 8 -13.75 65.23 -16.84
N ARG A 9 -14.15 65.20 -18.11
CA ARG A 9 -15.40 64.53 -18.49
C ARG A 9 -15.03 63.31 -19.34
N ILE A 10 -14.57 62.25 -18.67
CA ILE A 10 -14.63 60.92 -19.29
C ILE A 10 -16.12 60.60 -19.34
N SER A 11 -16.66 60.61 -20.54
CA SER A 11 -18.08 60.40 -20.78
C SER A 11 -18.45 59.00 -20.29
N LEU A 12 -19.56 58.88 -19.57
CA LEU A 12 -20.15 57.62 -19.10
C LEU A 12 -20.19 56.49 -20.17
N PRO A 13 -20.36 56.77 -21.47
CA PRO A 13 -20.25 55.76 -22.52
C PRO A 13 -18.86 55.11 -22.65
N LEU A 14 -17.77 55.83 -22.34
CA LEU A 14 -16.41 55.30 -22.46
C LEU A 14 -16.09 54.30 -21.34
N ILE A 15 -16.58 54.56 -20.12
CA ILE A 15 -16.45 53.65 -18.97
C ILE A 15 -17.33 52.40 -19.20
N ILE A 16 -18.54 52.58 -19.74
CA ILE A 16 -19.41 51.48 -20.14
C ILE A 16 -18.78 50.66 -21.27
N CYS A 17 -18.15 51.29 -22.27
CA CYS A 17 -17.40 50.58 -23.31
C CYS A 17 -16.22 49.78 -22.76
N ILE A 18 -15.48 50.28 -21.78
CA ILE A 18 -14.37 49.55 -21.14
C ILE A 18 -14.88 48.38 -20.29
N LEU A 19 -16.00 48.55 -19.59
CA LEU A 19 -16.67 47.46 -18.85
C LEU A 19 -17.24 46.39 -19.79
N ILE A 20 -17.86 46.81 -20.91
CA ILE A 20 -18.37 45.90 -21.94
C ILE A 20 -17.21 45.20 -22.66
N LEU A 21 -16.09 45.86 -22.94
CA LEU A 21 -14.89 45.24 -23.52
C LEU A 21 -14.25 44.23 -22.57
N ASN A 22 -14.22 44.49 -21.26
CA ASN A 22 -13.76 43.52 -20.26
C ASN A 22 -14.73 42.33 -20.10
N LEU A 23 -16.04 42.58 -20.15
CA LEU A 23 -17.07 41.53 -20.12
C LEU A 23 -17.08 40.70 -21.41
N VAL A 24 -16.82 41.31 -22.58
CA VAL A 24 -16.68 40.62 -23.87
C VAL A 24 -15.36 39.87 -23.95
N SER A 25 -14.26 40.39 -23.38
CA SER A 25 -12.99 39.66 -23.23
C SER A 25 -13.14 38.45 -22.29
N CYS A 26 -13.85 38.62 -21.17
CA CYS A 26 -14.23 37.51 -20.29
C CYS A 26 -15.17 36.52 -20.98
N LYS A 27 -16.15 36.98 -21.77
CA LYS A 27 -17.04 36.10 -22.56
C LYS A 27 -16.31 35.38 -23.69
N LYS A 28 -15.28 35.99 -24.28
CA LYS A 28 -14.43 35.35 -25.30
C LYS A 28 -13.58 34.25 -24.66
N LYS A 29 -13.10 34.45 -23.42
CA LYS A 29 -12.52 33.38 -22.58
C LYS A 29 -13.57 32.34 -22.15
N TYR A 30 -14.82 32.73 -21.96
CA TYR A 30 -15.91 31.82 -21.55
C TYR A 30 -16.41 30.92 -22.70
N ASN A 31 -16.38 31.41 -23.94
CA ASN A 31 -16.79 30.65 -25.13
C ASN A 31 -15.67 29.79 -25.74
N GLN A 32 -14.48 29.74 -25.14
CA GLN A 32 -13.46 28.70 -25.38
C GLN A 32 -13.64 27.47 -24.47
N ALA A 33 -14.71 27.42 -23.67
CA ALA A 33 -15.01 26.28 -22.81
C ALA A 33 -15.34 24.98 -23.58
N SER A 34 -15.49 25.02 -24.91
CA SER A 34 -15.73 23.82 -25.74
C SER A 34 -14.46 23.04 -26.11
N GLU A 35 -13.27 23.50 -25.73
CA GLU A 35 -12.00 22.79 -25.99
C GLU A 35 -11.05 22.84 -24.78
N ARG A 36 -11.52 22.43 -23.60
CA ARG A 36 -10.62 22.19 -22.44
C ARG A 36 -9.89 20.85 -22.59
N THR A 37 -9.03 20.74 -23.60
CA THR A 37 -8.22 19.53 -23.84
C THR A 37 -7.01 19.47 -22.91
N ASP A 38 -6.39 18.29 -22.79
CA ASP A 38 -5.18 18.11 -21.99
C ASP A 38 -3.99 18.89 -22.60
N GLU A 39 -3.95 19.06 -23.93
CA GLU A 39 -2.95 19.87 -24.63
C GLU A 39 -3.08 21.37 -24.31
N ALA A 40 -4.31 21.90 -24.31
CA ALA A 40 -4.56 23.30 -23.95
C ALA A 40 -4.18 23.58 -22.49
N LEU A 41 -4.52 22.64 -21.58
CA LEU A 41 -4.14 22.76 -20.19
C LEU A 41 -2.62 22.71 -20.00
N ASN A 42 -1.93 21.79 -20.67
CA ASN A 42 -0.47 21.72 -20.61
C ASN A 42 0.16 23.02 -21.11
N GLN A 43 -0.31 23.59 -22.23
CA GLN A 43 0.22 24.86 -22.74
C GLN A 43 0.08 26.02 -21.73
N GLU A 44 -1.07 26.13 -21.06
CA GLU A 44 -1.31 27.17 -20.05
C GLU A 44 -0.48 26.95 -18.78
N LEU A 45 -0.26 25.69 -18.38
CA LEU A 45 0.54 25.34 -17.20
C LEU A 45 2.06 25.37 -17.46
N SER A 46 2.48 25.33 -18.73
CA SER A 46 3.89 25.46 -19.14
C SER A 46 4.42 26.90 -19.06
N ASP A 47 3.59 27.88 -18.66
CA ASP A 47 4.09 29.20 -18.27
C ASP A 47 5.17 29.04 -17.19
N GLN A 48 6.32 29.69 -17.38
CA GLN A 48 7.52 29.43 -16.58
C GLN A 48 7.29 29.69 -15.09
N GLU A 49 6.58 30.75 -14.73
CA GLU A 49 6.34 31.10 -13.33
C GLU A 49 5.42 30.07 -12.66
N VAL A 50 4.34 29.67 -13.34
CA VAL A 50 3.40 28.66 -12.84
C VAL A 50 4.08 27.31 -12.71
N HIS A 51 4.83 26.88 -13.73
CA HIS A 51 5.55 25.61 -13.73
C HIS A 51 6.59 25.55 -12.60
N ASP A 52 7.36 26.62 -12.39
CA ASP A 52 8.34 26.72 -11.30
C ASP A 52 7.68 26.63 -9.92
N GLN A 53 6.50 27.23 -9.73
CA GLN A 53 5.72 27.10 -8.50
C GLN A 53 5.24 25.66 -8.27
N ILE A 54 4.79 24.97 -9.32
CA ILE A 54 4.38 23.56 -9.24
C ILE A 54 5.59 22.67 -8.91
N LEU A 55 6.75 22.90 -9.54
CA LEU A 55 7.99 22.19 -9.23
C LEU A 55 8.43 22.41 -7.78
N GLN A 56 8.37 23.66 -7.30
CA GLN A 56 8.68 23.99 -5.92
C GLN A 56 7.74 23.24 -4.95
N TYR A 57 6.44 23.25 -5.23
CA TYR A 57 5.46 22.51 -4.45
C TYR A 57 5.76 21.00 -4.44
N ALA A 58 6.08 20.41 -5.59
CA ALA A 58 6.42 19.00 -5.71
C ALA A 58 7.65 18.63 -4.85
N ARG A 59 8.73 19.41 -4.92
CA ARG A 59 9.96 19.21 -4.13
C ARG A 59 9.71 19.32 -2.63
N GLN A 60 8.89 20.27 -2.20
CA GLN A 60 8.46 20.43 -0.80
C GLN A 60 7.61 19.25 -0.30
N ASN A 61 7.08 18.44 -1.20
CA ASN A 61 6.23 17.28 -0.93
C ASN A 61 6.91 15.94 -1.26
N GLY A 62 8.24 15.91 -1.31
CA GLY A 62 9.02 14.69 -1.44
C GLY A 62 9.05 14.08 -2.84
N ILE A 63 8.66 14.84 -3.86
CA ILE A 63 8.63 14.36 -5.25
C ILE A 63 9.94 14.76 -5.93
N LYS A 64 10.57 13.79 -6.59
CA LYS A 64 11.75 14.04 -7.43
C LYS A 64 11.28 14.66 -8.75
N THR A 65 11.82 15.82 -9.08
CA THR A 65 11.36 16.58 -10.25
C THR A 65 12.29 16.50 -11.45
N ASP A 66 13.38 15.73 -11.38
CA ASP A 66 14.40 15.67 -12.45
C ASP A 66 13.81 15.34 -13.83
N ALA A 67 12.75 14.52 -13.86
CA ALA A 67 12.03 14.14 -15.09
C ALA A 67 11.03 15.21 -15.59
N PHE A 68 10.80 16.28 -14.82
CA PHE A 68 9.81 17.33 -15.05
C PHE A 68 10.41 18.74 -15.15
N ASP A 69 11.74 18.87 -15.03
CA ASP A 69 12.41 20.17 -15.02
C ASP A 69 12.40 20.86 -16.41
N SER A 70 12.05 20.15 -17.49
CA SER A 70 11.84 20.76 -18.82
C SER A 70 10.39 21.23 -18.98
N PRO A 71 10.13 22.44 -19.51
CA PRO A 71 8.78 22.91 -19.86
C PRO A 71 8.07 22.05 -20.92
N GLU A 72 8.83 21.26 -21.69
CA GLU A 72 8.30 20.29 -22.66
C GLU A 72 7.82 18.99 -21.98
N SER A 73 8.17 18.77 -20.71
CA SER A 73 7.61 17.69 -19.92
C SER A 73 6.14 17.98 -19.59
N SER A 74 5.31 16.96 -19.65
CA SER A 74 3.87 17.11 -19.39
C SER A 74 3.65 17.58 -17.95
N THR A 75 3.30 18.86 -17.74
CA THR A 75 2.92 19.41 -16.43
C THR A 75 1.73 18.63 -15.85
N PHE A 76 0.82 18.13 -16.70
CA PHE A 76 -0.21 17.19 -16.30
C PHE A 76 0.35 15.94 -15.59
N SER A 77 1.45 15.37 -16.09
CA SER A 77 2.09 14.22 -15.46
C SER A 77 2.69 14.56 -14.10
N LEU A 78 3.23 15.77 -13.93
CA LEU A 78 3.68 16.27 -12.63
C LEU A 78 2.52 16.43 -11.65
N LEU A 79 1.38 16.98 -12.10
CA LEU A 79 0.17 17.08 -11.28
C LEU A 79 -0.37 15.71 -10.87
N ALA A 80 -0.34 14.74 -11.80
CA ALA A 80 -0.74 13.37 -11.51
C ALA A 80 0.18 12.69 -10.49
N GLU A 81 1.50 12.90 -10.59
CA GLU A 81 2.49 12.43 -9.63
C GLU A 81 2.26 13.03 -8.23
N ILE A 82 1.89 14.33 -8.16
CA ILE A 82 1.58 15.03 -6.91
C ILE A 82 0.37 14.42 -6.18
N GLY A 83 -0.70 14.13 -6.91
CA GLY A 83 -1.92 13.56 -6.31
C GLY A 83 -1.83 12.07 -6.01
N PHE A 84 -1.33 11.29 -6.98
CA PHE A 84 -1.52 9.84 -7.02
C PHE A 84 -0.23 9.03 -6.89
N GLY A 85 0.93 9.69 -6.99
CA GLY A 85 2.25 9.07 -6.90
C GLY A 85 2.47 7.96 -7.92
N HIS A 86 3.52 7.18 -7.66
CA HIS A 86 3.92 6.04 -8.48
C HIS A 86 4.03 4.77 -7.63
N LYS A 87 4.08 3.61 -8.30
CA LYS A 87 4.22 2.30 -7.65
C LYS A 87 5.43 2.29 -6.71
N PRO A 88 5.26 2.07 -5.40
CA PRO A 88 6.37 2.01 -4.46
C PRO A 88 7.45 1.02 -4.91
N LYS A 89 8.70 1.44 -4.73
CA LYS A 89 9.93 0.78 -5.20
C LYS A 89 9.92 -0.74 -5.03
N TYR A 90 9.60 -1.22 -3.83
CA TYR A 90 9.72 -2.64 -3.47
C TYR A 90 8.51 -3.50 -3.82
N ILE A 91 7.42 -2.92 -4.34
CA ILE A 91 6.24 -3.71 -4.74
C ILE A 91 6.59 -4.63 -5.91
N LYS A 92 6.47 -5.94 -5.67
CA LYS A 92 6.74 -7.02 -6.62
C LYS A 92 5.49 -7.50 -7.37
N HIS A 93 4.31 -7.32 -6.78
CA HIS A 93 3.03 -7.71 -7.36
C HIS A 93 2.01 -6.59 -7.17
N VAL A 94 1.31 -6.23 -8.24
CA VAL A 94 0.12 -5.37 -8.18
C VAL A 94 -1.00 -6.15 -8.85
N GLU A 95 -2.07 -6.46 -8.12
CA GLU A 95 -3.18 -7.24 -8.69
C GLU A 95 -3.88 -6.46 -9.82
N GLN A 96 -4.15 -5.18 -9.58
CA GLN A 96 -4.75 -4.29 -10.57
C GLN A 96 -4.31 -2.85 -10.30
N VAL A 97 -3.80 -2.16 -11.31
CA VAL A 97 -3.52 -0.71 -11.22
C VAL A 97 -4.79 0.05 -11.51
N GLN A 98 -5.25 0.87 -10.57
CA GLN A 98 -6.38 1.77 -10.75
C GLN A 98 -5.96 2.94 -11.66
N PRO A 99 -6.83 3.42 -12.56
CA PRO A 99 -6.52 4.58 -13.38
C PRO A 99 -6.36 5.83 -12.51
N ILE A 100 -5.53 6.77 -12.98
CA ILE A 100 -5.45 8.12 -12.38
C ILE A 100 -6.80 8.82 -12.61
N ASP A 101 -7.28 9.56 -11.61
CA ASP A 101 -8.44 10.44 -11.78
C ASP A 101 -8.05 11.68 -12.58
N SER A 102 -8.00 11.52 -13.91
CA SER A 102 -7.64 12.60 -14.83
C SER A 102 -8.59 13.79 -14.75
N ALA A 103 -9.84 13.59 -14.31
CA ALA A 103 -10.79 14.69 -14.12
C ALA A 103 -10.40 15.54 -12.91
N ALA A 104 -10.01 14.91 -11.79
CA ALA A 104 -9.48 15.64 -10.64
C ALA A 104 -8.21 16.42 -11.00
N VAL A 105 -7.26 15.80 -11.71
CA VAL A 105 -6.04 16.48 -12.18
C VAL A 105 -6.36 17.69 -13.04
N ARG A 106 -7.26 17.54 -14.03
CA ARG A 106 -7.72 18.67 -14.87
C ARG A 106 -8.36 19.78 -14.03
N THR A 107 -9.22 19.45 -13.08
CA THR A 107 -9.87 20.44 -12.22
C THR A 107 -8.85 21.25 -11.42
N ALA A 108 -7.84 20.57 -10.84
CA ALA A 108 -6.77 21.25 -10.12
C ALA A 108 -5.94 22.14 -11.05
N GLY A 109 -5.53 21.64 -12.22
CA GLY A 109 -4.78 22.41 -13.21
C GLY A 109 -5.53 23.66 -13.68
N TRP A 110 -6.81 23.54 -14.05
CA TRP A 110 -7.62 24.69 -14.46
C TRP A 110 -7.86 25.69 -13.33
N SER A 111 -7.87 25.25 -12.07
CA SER A 111 -7.97 26.15 -10.92
C SER A 111 -6.73 27.04 -10.81
N ILE A 112 -5.53 26.47 -11.03
CA ILE A 112 -4.27 27.22 -11.08
C ILE A 112 -4.31 28.27 -12.20
N VAL A 113 -4.71 27.88 -13.42
CA VAL A 113 -4.86 28.80 -14.57
C VAL A 113 -5.87 29.93 -14.28
N GLN A 114 -6.87 29.68 -13.42
CA GLN A 114 -7.86 30.67 -13.00
C GLN A 114 -7.40 31.55 -11.84
N GLY A 115 -6.14 31.40 -11.38
CA GLY A 115 -5.53 32.24 -10.35
C GLY A 115 -5.70 31.72 -8.92
N VAL A 116 -6.14 30.47 -8.72
CA VAL A 116 -6.06 29.81 -7.41
C VAL A 116 -4.59 29.52 -7.11
N ALA A 117 -4.16 29.77 -5.87
CA ALA A 117 -2.80 29.45 -5.46
C ALA A 117 -2.48 27.97 -5.68
N VAL A 118 -1.27 27.66 -6.17
CA VAL A 118 -0.84 26.29 -6.48
C VAL A 118 -1.04 25.35 -5.30
N GLU A 119 -0.69 25.78 -4.08
CA GLU A 119 -0.87 24.99 -2.86
C GLU A 119 -2.35 24.62 -2.63
N ASP A 120 -3.26 25.60 -2.74
CA ASP A 120 -4.70 25.37 -2.52
C ASP A 120 -5.31 24.46 -3.58
N ALA A 121 -4.92 24.64 -4.85
CA ALA A 121 -5.40 23.81 -5.94
C ALA A 121 -4.93 22.35 -5.82
N LEU A 122 -3.64 22.14 -5.48
CA LEU A 122 -3.03 20.81 -5.44
C LEU A 122 -3.33 20.03 -4.17
N LYS A 123 -3.61 20.72 -3.05
CA LYS A 123 -4.05 20.07 -1.81
C LYS A 123 -5.29 19.21 -2.00
N SER A 124 -6.16 19.56 -2.95
CA SER A 124 -7.36 18.78 -3.29
C SER A 124 -7.07 17.41 -3.93
N LEU A 125 -5.88 17.23 -4.51
CA LEU A 125 -5.45 15.96 -5.11
C LEU A 125 -4.77 15.02 -4.13
N GLU A 126 -4.29 15.54 -3.01
CA GLU A 126 -3.49 14.77 -2.06
C GLU A 126 -4.34 13.87 -1.15
N PRO A 127 -3.76 12.78 -0.63
CA PRO A 127 -4.44 11.94 0.34
C PRO A 127 -4.88 12.72 1.59
N GLY A 128 -6.15 12.60 1.97
CA GLY A 128 -6.68 13.12 3.24
C GLY A 128 -6.27 12.34 4.49
N TYR A 129 -5.38 11.35 4.36
CA TYR A 129 -5.03 10.42 5.43
C TYR A 129 -4.23 11.11 6.56
N PRO A 130 -4.60 10.93 7.84
CA PRO A 130 -3.89 11.54 8.97
C PRO A 130 -2.38 11.25 8.98
N ALA A 131 -1.99 10.00 8.68
CA ALA A 131 -0.59 9.59 8.59
C ALA A 131 0.15 10.35 7.46
N TYR A 132 -0.44 10.49 6.28
CA TYR A 132 0.15 11.24 5.17
C TYR A 132 0.35 12.72 5.53
N GLN A 133 -0.64 13.36 6.15
CA GLN A 133 -0.56 14.76 6.55
C GLN A 133 0.54 14.99 7.61
N GLN A 134 0.67 14.06 8.56
CA GLN A 134 1.75 14.11 9.55
C GLN A 134 3.13 13.83 8.93
N LEU A 135 3.25 12.89 7.97
CA LEU A 135 4.49 12.67 7.21
C LEU A 135 4.90 13.93 6.44
N LYS A 136 3.96 14.62 5.79
CA LYS A 136 4.21 15.87 5.07
C LYS A 136 4.78 16.95 5.99
N LYS A 137 4.19 17.13 7.18
CA LYS A 137 4.70 18.06 8.21
C LYS A 137 6.12 17.70 8.65
N GLU A 138 6.39 16.42 8.91
CA GLU A 138 7.71 15.97 9.33
C GLU A 138 8.75 16.09 8.22
N TYR A 139 8.37 15.81 6.97
CA TYR A 139 9.22 16.01 5.80
C TYR A 139 9.67 17.47 5.69
N THR A 140 8.73 18.43 5.78
CA THR A 140 9.07 19.86 5.77
C THR A 140 10.05 20.23 6.88
N ARG A 141 9.86 19.70 8.10
CA ARG A 141 10.79 19.91 9.21
C ARG A 141 12.19 19.33 8.91
N LEU A 142 12.26 18.15 8.31
CA LEU A 142 13.55 17.51 7.99
C LEU A 142 14.31 18.24 6.89
N MET A 143 13.60 18.82 5.92
CA MET A 143 14.21 19.58 4.82
C MET A 143 14.88 20.88 5.26
N THR A 144 14.53 21.44 6.44
CA THR A 144 15.23 22.61 7.00
C THR A 144 16.48 22.22 7.81
N GLU A 145 16.70 20.93 8.06
CA GLU A 145 17.81 20.41 8.85
C GLU A 145 18.91 19.83 7.93
N GLN A 146 20.04 20.53 7.82
CA GLN A 146 21.11 20.33 6.82
C GLN A 146 21.82 18.96 6.83
N SER A 147 21.46 18.04 7.73
CA SER A 147 22.11 16.71 7.89
C SER A 147 21.13 15.53 7.91
N LYS A 148 19.87 15.72 7.51
CA LYS A 148 18.83 14.67 7.56
C LYS A 148 18.27 14.25 6.20
N SER A 149 19.06 14.40 5.13
CA SER A 149 18.65 14.03 3.76
C SER A 149 18.15 12.58 3.64
N ASP A 150 18.90 11.60 4.17
CA ASP A 150 18.49 10.19 4.14
C ASP A 150 17.19 9.95 4.91
N SER A 151 17.01 10.65 6.03
CA SER A 151 15.79 10.60 6.84
C SER A 151 14.59 11.21 6.09
N ALA A 152 14.80 12.31 5.37
CA ALA A 152 13.79 12.95 4.54
C ALA A 152 13.39 12.04 3.37
N GLN A 153 14.36 11.34 2.76
CA GLN A 153 14.09 10.39 1.68
C GLN A 153 13.15 9.26 2.12
N LEU A 154 13.40 8.64 3.28
CA LEU A 154 12.52 7.58 3.80
C LEU A 154 11.09 8.08 4.06
N VAL A 155 10.95 9.33 4.51
CA VAL A 155 9.63 9.97 4.71
C VAL A 155 8.95 10.22 3.36
N ALA A 156 9.68 10.73 2.36
CA ALA A 156 9.16 10.96 1.01
C ALA A 156 8.69 9.65 0.34
N GLU A 157 9.43 8.55 0.50
CA GLU A 157 9.03 7.22 0.01
C GLU A 157 7.72 6.75 0.66
N SER A 158 7.53 7.06 1.93
CA SER A 158 6.32 6.72 2.69
C SER A 158 5.14 7.60 2.25
N MET A 159 5.36 8.90 2.02
CA MET A 159 4.37 9.81 1.42
C MET A 159 3.92 9.31 0.04
N ASN A 160 4.85 8.89 -0.82
CA ASN A 160 4.51 8.28 -2.12
C ASN A 160 3.67 7.00 -1.96
N ALA A 161 4.01 6.14 -1.00
CA ALA A 161 3.20 4.96 -0.68
C ALA A 161 1.75 5.31 -0.30
N TYR A 162 1.53 6.37 0.48
CA TYR A 162 0.18 6.82 0.81
C TYR A 162 -0.57 7.43 -0.38
N ARG A 163 0.11 8.13 -1.31
CA ARG A 163 -0.49 8.55 -2.60
C ARG A 163 -0.91 7.35 -3.44
N TRP A 164 -0.06 6.33 -3.52
CA TRP A 164 -0.36 5.06 -4.18
C TRP A 164 -1.57 4.37 -3.53
N ILE A 165 -1.62 4.28 -2.19
CA ILE A 165 -2.78 3.72 -1.46
C ILE A 165 -4.05 4.52 -1.78
N HIS A 166 -3.98 5.85 -1.77
CA HIS A 166 -5.13 6.72 -2.08
C HIS A 166 -5.70 6.45 -3.47
N ARG A 167 -4.83 6.34 -4.48
CA ARG A 167 -5.20 5.96 -5.84
C ARG A 167 -5.86 4.57 -5.89
N GLN A 168 -5.23 3.58 -5.26
CA GLN A 168 -5.59 2.17 -5.39
C GLN A 168 -6.83 1.78 -4.57
N ALA A 169 -7.13 2.53 -3.52
CA ALA A 169 -8.23 2.27 -2.59
C ALA A 169 -9.40 3.27 -2.72
N LYS A 170 -9.45 4.08 -3.77
CA LYS A 170 -10.44 5.18 -3.96
C LYS A 170 -11.89 4.79 -3.63
N ASP A 171 -12.33 3.61 -4.05
CA ASP A 171 -13.72 3.12 -3.87
C ASP A 171 -13.88 2.15 -2.69
N ALA A 172 -12.82 1.94 -1.91
CA ALA A 172 -12.82 0.99 -0.81
C ALA A 172 -13.30 1.65 0.49
N SER A 173 -14.32 1.05 1.12
CA SER A 173 -14.80 1.51 2.44
C SER A 173 -13.79 1.28 3.58
N ARG A 174 -12.85 0.36 3.37
CA ARG A 174 -11.79 0.00 4.31
C ARG A 174 -10.64 -0.68 3.58
N LEU A 175 -9.45 -0.63 4.17
CA LEU A 175 -8.24 -1.24 3.62
C LEU A 175 -7.31 -1.71 4.74
N VAL A 176 -6.33 -2.55 4.39
CA VAL A 176 -5.29 -3.01 5.31
C VAL A 176 -3.92 -2.65 4.77
N LEU A 177 -3.07 -2.09 5.64
CA LEU A 177 -1.65 -1.84 5.40
C LEU A 177 -0.82 -2.73 6.33
N VAL A 178 0.12 -3.48 5.78
CA VAL A 178 1.17 -4.19 6.51
C VAL A 178 2.49 -3.51 6.20
N ASN A 179 3.11 -2.88 7.21
CA ASN A 179 4.48 -2.42 7.08
C ASN A 179 5.43 -3.55 7.51
N ILE A 180 6.11 -4.13 6.53
CA ILE A 180 7.02 -5.26 6.72
C ILE A 180 8.21 -4.86 7.61
N ARG A 181 8.80 -3.66 7.46
CA ARG A 181 9.96 -3.23 8.28
C ARG A 181 9.58 -2.89 9.72
N GLY A 182 8.34 -2.46 9.95
CA GLY A 182 7.82 -2.24 11.30
C GLY A 182 7.23 -3.49 11.94
N ALA A 183 6.97 -4.52 11.15
CA ALA A 183 6.27 -5.74 11.57
C ALA A 183 4.97 -5.43 12.34
N TYR A 184 4.15 -4.55 11.75
CA TYR A 184 2.79 -4.25 12.17
C TYR A 184 1.81 -4.23 10.99
N LEU A 185 0.54 -4.31 11.34
CA LEU A 185 -0.61 -4.19 10.45
C LEU A 185 -1.54 -3.12 10.99
N VAL A 186 -2.06 -2.27 10.10
CA VAL A 186 -3.13 -1.31 10.38
C VAL A 186 -4.30 -1.60 9.45
N GLY A 187 -5.51 -1.63 10.01
CA GLY A 187 -6.77 -1.54 9.28
C GLY A 187 -7.29 -0.11 9.33
N MET A 188 -7.58 0.48 8.16
CA MET A 188 -8.05 1.86 8.02
C MET A 188 -9.41 1.92 7.33
N ASP A 189 -10.21 2.92 7.66
CA ASP A 189 -11.40 3.28 6.87
C ASP A 189 -11.02 3.99 5.55
N ALA A 190 -12.03 4.36 4.76
CA ALA A 190 -11.84 5.08 3.49
C ALA A 190 -11.11 6.43 3.63
N ASN A 191 -11.09 7.04 4.83
CA ASN A 191 -10.43 8.30 5.11
C ASN A 191 -9.05 8.10 5.75
N GLY A 192 -8.54 6.86 5.80
CA GLY A 192 -7.25 6.54 6.39
C GLY A 192 -7.25 6.61 7.92
N LYS A 193 -8.42 6.66 8.57
CA LYS A 193 -8.49 6.61 10.03
C LYS A 193 -8.29 5.17 10.48
N GLU A 194 -7.32 4.96 11.37
CA GLU A 194 -7.04 3.65 11.94
C GLU A 194 -8.22 3.15 12.79
N ALA A 195 -8.68 1.94 12.50
CA ALA A 195 -9.71 1.24 13.27
C ALA A 195 -9.17 -0.04 13.93
N LEU A 196 -8.03 -0.54 13.45
CA LEU A 196 -7.39 -1.74 13.95
C LEU A 196 -5.88 -1.58 13.80
N GLN A 197 -5.11 -1.97 14.83
CA GLN A 197 -3.66 -2.03 14.74
C GLN A 197 -3.13 -3.25 15.49
N MET A 198 -2.21 -4.00 14.91
CA MET A 198 -1.65 -5.18 15.58
C MET A 198 -0.22 -5.47 15.16
N ARG A 199 0.49 -6.24 15.98
CA ARG A 199 1.80 -6.79 15.60
C ARG A 199 1.62 -7.88 14.55
N VAL A 200 2.61 -8.01 13.67
CA VAL A 200 2.71 -9.15 12.76
C VAL A 200 4.07 -9.83 12.85
N VAL A 201 4.17 -11.05 12.32
CA VAL A 201 5.44 -11.74 12.05
C VAL A 201 5.56 -11.93 10.54
N ALA A 202 6.55 -11.26 9.96
CA ALA A 202 6.87 -11.31 8.53
C ALA A 202 7.98 -12.33 8.24
N GLY A 203 8.29 -12.51 6.95
CA GLY A 203 9.31 -13.42 6.46
C GLY A 203 10.70 -13.08 6.97
N LYS A 204 11.55 -14.09 7.21
CA LYS A 204 12.99 -13.89 7.44
C LYS A 204 13.70 -13.43 6.17
N LYS A 205 14.93 -12.92 6.28
CA LYS A 205 15.68 -12.32 5.16
C LYS A 205 15.82 -13.21 3.91
N ASP A 206 16.09 -14.51 4.07
CA ASP A 206 16.22 -15.49 2.98
C ASP A 206 14.87 -16.04 2.48
N LYS A 207 13.76 -15.64 3.12
CA LYS A 207 12.36 -15.98 2.81
C LYS A 207 11.49 -14.73 3.00
N ALA A 208 11.95 -13.61 2.45
CA ALA A 208 11.36 -12.30 2.65
C ALA A 208 9.88 -12.29 2.25
N THR A 209 9.04 -11.60 3.04
CA THR A 209 7.67 -11.30 2.62
C THR A 209 7.73 -10.41 1.38
N PRO A 210 7.15 -10.82 0.24
CA PRO A 210 7.17 -10.01 -0.97
C PRO A 210 6.20 -8.83 -0.81
N PRO A 211 6.66 -7.57 -0.96
CA PRO A 211 5.77 -6.42 -0.93
C PRO A 211 4.82 -6.47 -2.13
N MET A 212 3.55 -6.14 -1.91
CA MET A 212 2.49 -6.25 -2.90
C MET A 212 1.34 -5.30 -2.64
N ASP A 213 0.60 -5.01 -3.71
CA ASP A 213 -0.71 -4.38 -3.71
C ASP A 213 -1.72 -5.41 -4.23
N THR A 214 -2.63 -5.85 -3.36
CA THR A 214 -3.53 -6.98 -3.63
C THR A 214 -4.86 -6.78 -2.91
N TYR A 215 -5.72 -7.79 -2.96
CA TYR A 215 -6.99 -7.81 -2.26
C TYR A 215 -7.11 -9.07 -1.41
N ALA A 216 -7.68 -8.92 -0.21
CA ALA A 216 -8.23 -10.02 0.56
C ALA A 216 -9.56 -10.47 -0.06
N THR A 217 -9.67 -11.77 -0.34
CA THR A 217 -10.83 -12.34 -1.04
C THR A 217 -11.75 -13.15 -0.13
N GLN A 218 -11.21 -13.79 0.89
CA GLN A 218 -11.98 -14.61 1.83
C GLN A 218 -11.24 -14.78 3.15
N VAL A 219 -12.01 -15.00 4.20
CA VAL A 219 -11.56 -15.52 5.49
C VAL A 219 -11.87 -17.01 5.53
N ILE A 220 -10.92 -17.81 6.01
CA ILE A 220 -11.06 -19.26 6.17
C ILE A 220 -10.77 -19.59 7.63
N THR A 221 -11.75 -20.13 8.36
CA THR A 221 -11.52 -20.68 9.70
C THR A 221 -11.17 -22.15 9.61
N HIS A 222 -10.39 -22.65 10.58
CA HIS A 222 -9.88 -24.02 10.63
C HIS A 222 -9.25 -24.46 9.30
N PRO A 223 -8.26 -23.71 8.75
CA PRO A 223 -7.72 -24.01 7.43
C PRO A 223 -6.86 -25.27 7.47
N TYR A 224 -6.98 -26.12 6.45
CA TYR A 224 -5.89 -27.05 6.13
C TYR A 224 -4.62 -26.27 5.77
N TRP A 225 -3.46 -26.73 6.24
CA TRP A 225 -2.19 -26.20 5.73
C TRP A 225 -1.64 -27.08 4.62
N ASN A 226 -1.79 -26.60 3.39
CA ASN A 226 -1.11 -27.17 2.24
C ASN A 226 0.36 -26.74 2.26
N VAL A 227 1.24 -27.66 2.67
CA VAL A 227 2.65 -27.36 2.86
C VAL A 227 3.28 -27.00 1.50
N PRO A 228 3.88 -25.80 1.35
CA PRO A 228 4.61 -25.46 0.14
C PRO A 228 5.70 -26.48 -0.16
N ARG A 229 5.85 -26.86 -1.44
CA ARG A 229 6.83 -27.89 -1.87
C ARG A 229 8.23 -27.63 -1.30
N SER A 230 8.67 -26.38 -1.28
CA SER A 230 9.97 -26.00 -0.74
C SER A 230 10.15 -26.37 0.74
N ILE A 231 9.12 -26.19 1.57
CA ILE A 231 9.14 -26.58 2.99
C ILE A 231 9.05 -28.11 3.10
N ALA A 232 8.15 -28.73 2.32
CA ALA A 232 7.99 -30.19 2.32
C ALA A 232 9.32 -30.90 2.04
N VAL A 233 10.06 -30.50 0.99
CA VAL A 233 11.27 -31.22 0.59
C VAL A 233 12.55 -30.77 1.30
N LYS A 234 12.64 -29.51 1.77
CA LYS A 234 13.87 -28.99 2.41
C LYS A 234 13.86 -29.06 3.93
N GLU A 235 12.68 -29.10 4.54
CA GLU A 235 12.54 -29.02 5.99
C GLU A 235 11.84 -30.24 6.59
N MET A 236 10.78 -30.74 5.95
CA MET A 236 10.02 -31.88 6.46
C MET A 236 10.60 -33.22 6.02
N LEU A 237 10.95 -33.39 4.74
CA LEU A 237 11.49 -34.64 4.21
C LEU A 237 12.69 -35.17 5.03
N PRO A 238 13.69 -34.36 5.42
CA PRO A 238 14.78 -34.85 6.26
C PRO A 238 14.30 -35.36 7.64
N LYS A 239 13.25 -34.75 8.21
CA LYS A 239 12.66 -35.19 9.49
C LYS A 239 11.88 -36.48 9.33
N ILE A 240 11.13 -36.62 8.23
CA ILE A 240 10.37 -37.83 7.88
C ILE A 240 11.33 -39.01 7.63
N GLN A 241 12.40 -38.77 6.87
CA GLN A 241 13.45 -39.78 6.63
C GLN A 241 14.14 -40.24 7.92
N ASN A 242 14.27 -39.34 8.90
CA ASN A 242 14.82 -39.71 10.21
C ASN A 242 13.80 -40.45 11.08
N ASN A 243 12.52 -40.07 11.03
CA ASN A 243 11.45 -40.69 11.79
C ASN A 243 10.08 -40.46 11.10
N VAL A 244 9.48 -41.51 10.54
CA VAL A 244 8.19 -41.42 9.82
C VAL A 244 7.06 -40.96 10.75
N ALA A 245 7.11 -41.32 12.04
CA ALA A 245 6.15 -40.87 13.05
C ALA A 245 6.13 -39.34 13.23
N PHE A 246 7.09 -38.60 12.64
CA PHE A 246 6.99 -37.15 12.51
C PHE A 246 5.67 -36.70 11.88
N LEU A 247 5.17 -37.45 10.89
CA LEU A 247 3.93 -37.11 10.18
C LEU A 247 2.73 -37.14 11.14
N ASP A 248 2.53 -38.25 11.83
CA ASP A 248 1.44 -38.42 12.80
C ASP A 248 1.56 -37.45 13.98
N ASN A 249 2.77 -37.30 14.53
CA ASN A 249 3.03 -36.37 15.64
C ASN A 249 2.77 -34.89 15.30
N ASN A 250 2.64 -34.55 14.01
CA ASN A 250 2.36 -33.20 13.55
C ASN A 250 1.05 -33.12 12.74
N ASN A 251 0.22 -34.16 12.76
CA ASN A 251 -1.05 -34.25 12.01
C ASN A 251 -0.87 -33.95 10.51
N ILE A 252 0.14 -34.56 9.88
CA ILE A 252 0.46 -34.36 8.47
C ILE A 252 0.04 -35.57 7.65
N GLU A 253 -0.89 -35.35 6.73
CA GLU A 253 -1.28 -36.33 5.73
C GLU A 253 -0.37 -36.27 4.51
N VAL A 254 -0.11 -37.44 3.93
CA VAL A 254 0.61 -37.61 2.67
C VAL A 254 -0.41 -37.82 1.55
N ILE A 255 -0.39 -36.96 0.54
CA ILE A 255 -1.37 -37.00 -0.55
C ILE A 255 -0.66 -37.24 -1.88
N ASP A 256 -1.14 -38.23 -2.63
CA ASP A 256 -0.61 -38.56 -3.96
C ASP A 256 -1.04 -37.54 -5.04
N LYS A 257 -0.54 -37.73 -6.27
CA LYS A 257 -0.90 -36.88 -7.42
C LYS A 257 -2.37 -36.97 -7.82
N LYS A 258 -3.08 -38.04 -7.42
CA LYS A 258 -4.50 -38.27 -7.70
C LYS A 258 -5.40 -37.66 -6.62
N GLY A 259 -4.82 -37.17 -5.52
CA GLY A 259 -5.53 -36.57 -4.40
C GLY A 259 -5.90 -37.56 -3.28
N ASN A 260 -5.41 -38.79 -3.32
CA ASN A 260 -5.68 -39.80 -2.30
C ASN A 260 -4.69 -39.69 -1.14
N THR A 261 -5.17 -39.90 0.08
CA THR A 261 -4.31 -40.10 1.25
C THR A 261 -3.54 -41.41 1.10
N VAL A 262 -2.24 -41.36 1.39
CA VAL A 262 -1.30 -42.48 1.31
C VAL A 262 -0.86 -42.82 2.73
N ASP A 263 -0.84 -44.12 3.05
CA ASP A 263 -0.26 -44.61 4.30
C ASP A 263 1.25 -44.26 4.33
N PRO A 264 1.72 -43.44 5.29
CA PRO A 264 3.12 -43.08 5.40
C PRO A 264 4.08 -44.28 5.49
N GLU A 265 3.66 -45.38 6.11
CA GLU A 265 4.51 -46.58 6.28
C GLU A 265 4.71 -47.34 4.95
N SER A 266 3.83 -47.11 3.96
CA SER A 266 3.95 -47.70 2.63
C SER A 266 4.94 -46.98 1.70
N VAL A 267 5.46 -45.82 2.11
CA VAL A 267 6.31 -44.97 1.28
C VAL A 267 7.79 -45.22 1.58
N ASP A 268 8.57 -45.51 0.54
CA ASP A 268 10.05 -45.54 0.64
C ASP A 268 10.63 -44.12 0.72
N TRP A 269 10.58 -43.54 1.93
CA TRP A 269 11.07 -42.19 2.20
C TRP A 269 12.55 -41.99 1.91
N GLN A 270 13.38 -43.04 2.03
CA GLN A 270 14.82 -42.94 1.81
C GLN A 270 15.17 -42.77 0.33
N SER A 271 14.31 -43.24 -0.58
CA SER A 271 14.47 -43.06 -2.03
C SER A 271 14.15 -41.63 -2.53
N LEU A 272 13.39 -40.87 -1.73
CA LEU A 272 12.89 -39.54 -2.09
C LEU A 272 13.97 -38.47 -1.94
N SER A 273 13.84 -37.42 -2.74
CA SER A 273 14.76 -36.28 -2.73
C SER A 273 14.05 -34.98 -3.08
N VAL A 274 14.78 -33.86 -3.02
CA VAL A 274 14.28 -32.54 -3.44
C VAL A 274 13.74 -32.54 -4.87
N ASP A 275 14.31 -33.35 -5.76
CA ASP A 275 13.89 -33.46 -7.16
C ASP A 275 12.87 -34.59 -7.37
N ARG A 276 12.87 -35.60 -6.50
CA ARG A 276 11.96 -36.75 -6.55
C ARG A 276 11.05 -36.76 -5.32
N PHE A 277 10.03 -35.92 -5.35
CA PHE A 277 8.99 -35.86 -4.32
C PHE A 277 7.61 -35.79 -4.99
N PRO A 278 6.95 -36.93 -5.25
CA PRO A 278 5.69 -36.99 -5.98
C PRO A 278 4.45 -36.76 -5.12
N TYR A 279 4.62 -36.32 -3.87
CA TYR A 279 3.57 -36.16 -2.88
C TYR A 279 3.32 -34.68 -2.54
N ARG A 280 2.14 -34.40 -2.00
CA ARG A 280 1.82 -33.16 -1.29
C ARG A 280 1.65 -33.50 0.19
N LEU A 281 2.22 -32.68 1.06
CA LEU A 281 1.98 -32.76 2.50
C LEU A 281 0.87 -31.77 2.87
N ARG A 282 -0.09 -32.22 3.67
CA ARG A 282 -1.17 -31.39 4.20
C ARG A 282 -1.24 -31.56 5.71
N GLN A 283 -1.06 -30.48 6.46
CA GLN A 283 -1.37 -30.51 7.89
C GLN A 283 -2.87 -30.35 8.08
N ASP A 284 -3.44 -31.18 8.94
CA ASP A 284 -4.85 -31.15 9.31
C ASP A 284 -5.18 -29.89 10.14
N THR A 285 -6.47 -29.63 10.31
CA THR A 285 -7.02 -28.56 11.13
C THR A 285 -6.75 -28.81 12.63
N GLY A 286 -6.66 -27.74 13.42
CA GLY A 286 -6.43 -27.84 14.87
C GLY A 286 -5.54 -26.74 15.42
N ALA A 287 -5.44 -26.66 16.75
CA ALA A 287 -4.65 -25.64 17.44
C ALA A 287 -3.13 -25.74 17.19
N ASP A 288 -2.65 -26.93 16.82
CA ASP A 288 -1.26 -27.22 16.46
C ASP A 288 -0.94 -26.89 14.98
N ASN A 289 -1.96 -26.55 14.17
CA ASN A 289 -1.79 -26.18 12.77
C ASN A 289 -0.87 -24.95 12.63
N SER A 290 0.08 -25.03 11.69
CA SER A 290 1.07 -23.98 11.46
C SER A 290 0.48 -22.65 10.95
N LEU A 291 -0.71 -22.70 10.35
CA LEU A 291 -1.51 -21.53 9.97
C LEU A 291 -2.37 -20.98 11.12
N GLY A 292 -2.38 -21.66 12.28
CA GLY A 292 -3.33 -21.42 13.35
C GLY A 292 -4.77 -21.69 12.89
N LEU A 293 -5.73 -21.03 13.54
CA LEU A 293 -7.15 -21.33 13.34
C LEU A 293 -7.83 -20.43 12.29
N LEU A 294 -7.09 -19.49 11.68
CA LEU A 294 -7.64 -18.58 10.69
C LEU A 294 -6.62 -18.18 9.63
N LYS A 295 -7.08 -18.14 8.38
CA LYS A 295 -6.33 -17.65 7.23
C LYS A 295 -7.18 -16.63 6.46
N VAL A 296 -6.60 -15.48 6.13
CA VAL A 296 -7.12 -14.55 5.12
C VAL A 296 -6.40 -14.82 3.80
N GLU A 297 -7.17 -15.19 2.79
CA GLU A 297 -6.65 -15.40 1.43
C GLU A 297 -6.40 -14.06 0.75
N LEU A 298 -5.23 -13.92 0.13
CA LEU A 298 -4.88 -12.77 -0.70
C LEU A 298 -4.81 -13.18 -2.17
N LYS A 299 -5.24 -12.31 -3.08
CA LYS A 299 -5.18 -12.57 -4.52
C LYS A 299 -3.75 -12.36 -5.05
N ASN A 300 -2.95 -13.42 -5.15
CA ASN A 300 -1.57 -13.33 -5.64
C ASN A 300 -1.05 -14.66 -6.21
N PRO A 301 -0.04 -14.65 -7.09
CA PRO A 301 0.55 -15.87 -7.66
C PRO A 301 1.57 -16.55 -6.73
N LEU A 302 1.91 -15.93 -5.60
CA LEU A 302 3.00 -16.36 -4.70
C LEU A 302 2.51 -17.19 -3.51
N ALA A 303 1.21 -17.49 -3.44
CA ALA A 303 0.56 -18.16 -2.32
C ALA A 303 0.84 -17.49 -0.95
N ILE A 304 0.88 -16.16 -0.93
CA ILE A 304 1.02 -15.36 0.30
C ILE A 304 -0.36 -15.12 0.91
N TYR A 305 -0.43 -15.17 2.24
CA TYR A 305 -1.65 -14.97 3.01
C TYR A 305 -1.34 -14.26 4.33
N LEU A 306 -2.38 -13.68 4.94
CA LEU A 306 -2.35 -13.28 6.35
C LEU A 306 -2.97 -14.42 7.16
N HIS A 307 -2.40 -14.81 8.30
CA HIS A 307 -2.91 -15.97 9.03
C HIS A 307 -2.58 -15.93 10.52
N ASP A 308 -3.29 -16.71 11.32
CA ASP A 308 -2.98 -16.98 12.73
C ASP A 308 -1.69 -17.82 12.86
N THR A 309 -1.30 -18.21 14.06
CA THR A 309 -0.17 -19.13 14.27
C THR A 309 -0.26 -19.80 15.63
N ASN A 310 0.14 -21.07 15.69
CA ASN A 310 0.43 -21.77 16.94
C ASN A 310 1.64 -21.18 17.71
N ALA A 311 2.45 -20.32 17.08
CA ALA A 311 3.64 -19.71 17.67
C ALA A 311 3.40 -18.25 18.14
N ARG A 312 2.31 -18.01 18.88
CA ARG A 312 1.89 -16.65 19.30
C ARG A 312 2.92 -15.90 20.16
N TYR A 313 3.79 -16.63 20.87
CA TYR A 313 4.89 -16.03 21.64
C TYR A 313 5.84 -15.15 20.80
N LEU A 314 5.87 -15.33 19.47
CA LEU A 314 6.67 -14.51 18.56
C LEU A 314 6.20 -13.05 18.50
N PHE A 315 4.93 -12.76 18.79
CA PHE A 315 4.42 -11.38 18.81
C PHE A 315 5.03 -10.54 19.95
N ALA A 316 5.51 -11.18 21.02
CA ALA A 316 6.20 -10.52 22.12
C ALA A 316 7.70 -10.28 21.84
N LYS A 317 8.25 -10.79 20.73
CA LYS A 317 9.65 -10.59 20.35
C LYS A 317 9.83 -9.28 19.61
N GLU A 318 11.01 -8.66 19.76
CA GLU A 318 11.41 -7.50 18.96
C GLU A 318 11.66 -7.89 17.50
N GLN A 319 12.41 -8.97 17.27
CA GLN A 319 12.70 -9.49 15.93
C GLN A 319 11.58 -10.40 15.42
N ARG A 320 10.63 -9.83 14.66
CA ARG A 320 9.46 -10.53 14.11
C ARG A 320 9.58 -10.91 12.62
N TRP A 321 10.80 -11.01 12.09
CA TRP A 321 11.07 -11.53 10.73
C TRP A 321 11.47 -13.00 10.80
N ARG A 322 10.48 -13.87 11.03
CA ARG A 322 10.68 -15.29 11.38
C ARG A 322 9.86 -16.27 10.53
N SER A 323 9.00 -15.80 9.63
CA SER A 323 8.15 -16.66 8.79
C SER A 323 8.83 -17.06 7.47
N HIS A 324 8.13 -17.84 6.64
CA HIS A 324 8.56 -18.27 5.30
C HIS A 324 7.97 -17.42 4.16
N GLY A 325 7.57 -16.18 4.46
CA GLY A 325 7.08 -15.20 3.48
C GLY A 325 5.65 -14.72 3.78
N CYS A 326 4.78 -15.60 4.26
CA CYS A 326 3.43 -15.22 4.71
C CYS A 326 3.48 -14.36 5.98
N VAL A 327 2.39 -13.66 6.28
CA VAL A 327 2.32 -12.74 7.41
C VAL A 327 1.45 -13.34 8.51
N ARG A 328 2.04 -13.62 9.67
CA ARG A 328 1.27 -14.05 10.85
C ARG A 328 0.71 -12.83 11.56
N VAL A 329 -0.55 -12.85 11.96
CA VAL A 329 -1.25 -11.72 12.57
C VAL A 329 -1.59 -11.99 14.04
N GLN A 330 -1.41 -11.00 14.90
CA GLN A 330 -1.57 -11.17 16.35
C GLN A 330 -3.04 -11.38 16.77
N ARG A 331 -3.98 -10.76 16.05
CA ARG A 331 -5.41 -10.76 16.38
C ARG A 331 -6.23 -11.14 15.15
N PRO A 332 -6.21 -12.43 14.76
CA PRO A 332 -6.83 -12.91 13.50
C PRO A 332 -8.34 -12.67 13.46
N THR A 333 -9.05 -12.87 14.57
CA THR A 333 -10.51 -12.64 14.67
C THR A 333 -10.86 -11.17 14.43
N ASP A 334 -10.15 -10.25 15.09
CA ASP A 334 -10.33 -8.81 14.90
C ASP A 334 -10.10 -8.42 13.45
N LEU A 335 -9.08 -8.99 12.80
CA LEU A 335 -8.79 -8.75 11.39
C LEU A 335 -9.92 -9.24 10.49
N ALA A 336 -10.44 -10.45 10.74
CA ALA A 336 -11.54 -11.01 9.96
C ALA A 336 -12.81 -10.17 10.09
N ASN A 337 -13.18 -9.77 11.31
CA ASN A 337 -14.33 -8.90 11.57
C ASN A 337 -14.15 -7.52 10.92
N PHE A 338 -12.96 -6.93 11.04
CA PHE A 338 -12.63 -5.66 10.37
C PHE A 338 -12.78 -5.77 8.86
N MET A 339 -12.19 -6.79 8.23
CA MET A 339 -12.28 -6.99 6.78
C MET A 339 -13.73 -7.23 6.33
N ALA A 340 -14.49 -8.04 7.08
CA ALA A 340 -15.91 -8.27 6.80
C ALA A 340 -16.76 -6.99 6.98
N GLY A 341 -16.32 -6.05 7.81
CA GLY A 341 -17.07 -4.83 8.16
C GLY A 341 -18.30 -5.10 9.04
N LYS A 342 -18.32 -6.26 9.68
CA LYS A 342 -19.36 -6.74 10.58
C LYS A 342 -18.75 -7.78 11.52
N GLN A 343 -19.45 -8.09 12.60
CA GLN A 343 -19.11 -9.24 13.42
C GLN A 343 -19.34 -10.51 12.60
N LEU A 344 -18.24 -11.12 12.16
CA LEU A 344 -18.21 -12.38 11.42
C LEU A 344 -17.98 -13.57 12.37
N LEU A 345 -17.12 -13.34 13.37
CA LEU A 345 -16.64 -14.31 14.35
C LEU A 345 -16.71 -13.69 15.75
N GLU A 346 -17.05 -14.50 16.76
CA GLU A 346 -17.03 -14.08 18.17
C GLU A 346 -15.59 -13.91 18.69
N SER A 347 -15.37 -12.90 19.54
CA SER A 347 -14.06 -12.50 20.05
C SER A 347 -13.56 -13.41 21.18
N ASP A 348 -13.00 -14.57 20.82
CA ASP A 348 -12.47 -15.63 21.70
C ASP A 348 -12.51 -17.00 21.01
N SER A 349 -13.32 -17.14 19.95
CA SER A 349 -13.54 -18.38 19.18
C SER A 349 -12.29 -19.08 18.62
N LEU A 350 -11.09 -18.49 18.74
CA LEU A 350 -9.81 -19.05 18.28
C LEU A 350 -8.72 -19.04 19.37
N ASP A 351 -9.11 -18.91 20.65
CA ASP A 351 -8.20 -19.00 21.82
C ASP A 351 -8.22 -20.36 22.51
N GLU A 352 -9.03 -21.31 22.04
CA GLU A 352 -9.19 -22.59 22.72
C GLU A 352 -7.98 -23.51 22.51
N THR A 353 -7.12 -23.57 23.53
CA THR A 353 -6.31 -24.76 23.82
C THR A 353 -7.27 -25.96 23.93
N GLY A 354 -7.41 -26.72 22.85
CA GLY A 354 -8.38 -27.80 22.75
C GLY A 354 -9.46 -27.62 21.68
N ALA A 355 -9.36 -26.60 20.82
CA ALA A 355 -10.21 -26.48 19.63
C ALA A 355 -10.18 -27.81 18.86
N GLU A 356 -11.32 -28.49 18.83
CA GLU A 356 -11.49 -29.75 18.09
C GLU A 356 -11.12 -29.54 16.62
N ALA A 357 -10.68 -30.61 15.95
CA ALA A 357 -10.46 -30.58 14.52
C ALA A 357 -11.82 -30.36 13.81
N LEU A 358 -12.13 -29.09 13.52
CA LEU A 358 -13.33 -28.68 12.82
C LEU A 358 -13.04 -28.54 11.32
N PRO A 359 -14.01 -28.89 10.45
CA PRO A 359 -13.84 -28.71 9.02
C PRO A 359 -13.67 -27.22 8.65
N PRO A 360 -12.88 -26.90 7.60
CA PRO A 360 -12.69 -25.53 7.17
C PRO A 360 -14.02 -24.84 6.80
N THR A 361 -14.21 -23.61 7.26
CA THR A 361 -15.35 -22.76 6.84
C THR A 361 -14.85 -21.55 6.06
N TYR A 362 -15.53 -21.21 4.97
CA TYR A 362 -15.11 -20.19 4.01
C TYR A 362 -16.09 -19.02 4.02
N TYR A 363 -15.58 -17.82 4.25
CA TYR A 363 -16.34 -16.58 4.28
C TYR A 363 -15.81 -15.64 3.20
N ALA A 364 -16.55 -15.50 2.11
CA ALA A 364 -16.19 -14.58 1.03
C ALA A 364 -16.27 -13.12 1.50
N LEU A 365 -15.27 -12.31 1.12
CA LEU A 365 -15.26 -10.87 1.34
C LEU A 365 -15.82 -10.17 0.09
N SER A 366 -16.97 -9.50 0.25
CA SER A 366 -17.62 -8.74 -0.80
C SER A 366 -18.08 -7.37 -0.27
N PRO A 367 -17.55 -6.25 -0.79
CA PRO A 367 -16.46 -6.19 -1.77
C PRO A 367 -15.14 -6.73 -1.19
N LYS A 368 -14.21 -7.09 -2.07
CA LYS A 368 -12.85 -7.49 -1.67
C LYS A 368 -12.15 -6.30 -0.98
N VAL A 369 -11.31 -6.57 0.01
CA VAL A 369 -10.65 -5.53 0.80
C VAL A 369 -9.22 -5.30 0.25
N PRO A 370 -8.82 -4.09 -0.14
CA PRO A 370 -7.44 -3.81 -0.53
C PRO A 370 -6.47 -4.10 0.61
N VAL A 371 -5.34 -4.75 0.28
CA VAL A 371 -4.27 -5.08 1.22
C VAL A 371 -2.94 -4.67 0.60
N PHE A 372 -2.24 -3.78 1.29
CA PHE A 372 -0.93 -3.28 0.90
C PHE A 372 0.13 -3.88 1.82
N LEU A 373 1.04 -4.69 1.30
CA LEU A 373 2.21 -5.16 2.02
C LEU A 373 3.37 -4.29 1.54
N LEU A 374 3.79 -3.33 2.37
CA LEU A 374 4.79 -2.33 2.02
C LEU A 374 6.06 -2.49 2.86
N TYR A 375 7.19 -2.03 2.33
CA TYR A 375 8.50 -2.14 2.97
C TYR A 375 9.04 -0.74 3.32
N LEU A 376 8.32 -0.03 4.20
CA LEU A 376 8.54 1.39 4.47
C LEU A 376 9.58 1.60 5.59
N GLY A 377 10.60 2.42 5.31
CA GLY A 377 11.65 2.78 6.26
C GLY A 377 11.28 3.83 7.29
N ALA A 378 10.19 4.56 7.07
CA ALA A 378 9.61 5.49 8.03
C ALA A 378 8.08 5.35 8.02
N ASP A 379 7.41 5.63 9.13
CA ASP A 379 5.96 5.80 9.15
C ASP A 379 5.54 6.56 10.42
N ILE A 380 4.26 6.89 10.53
CA ILE A 380 3.64 7.49 11.70
C ILE A 380 3.04 6.40 12.57
N ASN A 381 3.31 6.43 13.88
CA ASN A 381 2.68 5.52 14.83
C ASN A 381 1.31 6.04 15.31
N ASP A 382 0.65 5.24 16.14
CA ASP A 382 -0.64 5.53 16.79
C ASP A 382 -0.65 6.82 17.64
N LYS A 383 0.52 7.32 18.03
CA LYS A 383 0.70 8.57 18.78
C LYS A 383 0.96 9.77 17.87
N GLY A 384 0.91 9.61 16.56
CA GLY A 384 1.21 10.67 15.60
C GLY A 384 2.71 10.99 15.50
N GLN A 385 3.58 10.10 15.95
CA GLN A 385 5.03 10.31 15.97
C GLN A 385 5.70 9.62 14.78
N LEU A 386 6.68 10.29 14.20
CA LEU A 386 7.54 9.70 13.17
C LEU A 386 8.44 8.61 13.77
N VAL A 387 8.40 7.42 13.19
CA VAL A 387 9.22 6.27 13.57
C VAL A 387 10.01 5.80 12.35
N TYR A 388 11.29 5.48 12.56
CA TYR A 388 12.15 4.87 11.56
C TYR A 388 12.36 3.39 11.82
N TYR A 389 12.43 2.61 10.74
CA TYR A 389 12.57 1.17 10.78
C TYR A 389 13.81 0.71 10.04
N ASN A 390 14.52 -0.25 10.65
CA ASN A 390 15.73 -0.82 10.08
C ASN A 390 15.44 -1.56 8.76
N ASP A 391 16.40 -1.55 7.85
CA ASP A 391 16.38 -2.35 6.62
C ASP A 391 16.69 -3.83 6.94
N VAL A 392 15.68 -4.55 7.40
CA VAL A 392 15.75 -5.94 7.85
C VAL A 392 16.13 -6.95 6.76
N TYR A 393 15.90 -6.62 5.50
CA TYR A 393 16.24 -7.44 4.33
C TYR A 393 17.51 -6.97 3.61
N GLY A 394 18.03 -5.78 3.90
CA GLY A 394 19.24 -5.24 3.27
C GLY A 394 19.02 -4.75 1.84
N TRP A 395 17.79 -4.41 1.46
CA TRP A 395 17.43 -4.01 0.10
C TRP A 395 17.75 -2.54 -0.23
N ASP A 396 18.03 -1.70 0.77
CA ASP A 396 18.46 -0.32 0.53
C ASP A 396 19.91 -0.29 0.06
N LYS A 397 20.75 -1.17 0.63
CA LYS A 397 22.19 -1.24 0.35
C LYS A 397 22.54 -1.94 -0.96
N SER A 398 21.75 -2.92 -1.39
CA SER A 398 22.03 -3.68 -2.61
C SER A 398 21.98 -2.84 -3.88
N GLU A 399 21.24 -1.72 -3.88
CA GLU A 399 21.11 -0.86 -5.05
C GLU A 399 22.14 0.27 -5.14
N ALA A 400 22.73 0.69 -4.02
CA ALA A 400 23.87 1.63 -4.06
C ALA A 400 25.09 1.05 -4.81
N ILE A 401 25.13 -0.28 -4.99
CA ILE A 401 26.16 -1.02 -5.73
C ILE A 401 25.76 -1.19 -7.22
N SER A 402 24.47 -1.17 -7.57
CA SER A 402 24.02 -1.29 -8.97
C SER A 402 23.85 0.04 -9.70
N ALA A 403 23.89 1.16 -8.98
CA ALA A 403 23.85 2.53 -9.53
C ALA A 403 25.23 3.20 -9.61
N ARG A 404 26.31 2.44 -9.42
CA ARG A 404 27.70 2.81 -9.72
C ARG A 404 28.21 1.89 -10.83
#